data_AF-A0A482WJF4-F1
#
_entry.id   AF-A0A482WJF4-F1
#
_cell.length_a   1.000
_cell.length_b   1.000
_cell.length_c   1.000
_cell.angle_alpha   90.00
_cell.angle_beta   90.00
_cell.angle_gamma   90.00
#
_symmetry.space_group_name_H-M   'P 1'
#
loop_
_entity.id
_entity.type
_entity.pdbx_description
1 polymer ?
#
loop_
_entity_poly.entity_id
_entity_poly.type
_entity_poly.pdbx_seq_one_letter_code
_entity_poly.pdbx_strand_id
1 'polypeptide(L)'
;MPIAPHLGKALIYAVLLNCLDPVLTVVAMLSYDDPFVAASSDSARSHELLVRRFMGGLSQSDHCGLLRVYMRWLEACSRGQGRAFCDGNRLSEARLKLVYRLRQQLLTQLRSAGLVRNYAGAMRDLNANSESLTVVKAALTAGHYPNLARVDRQMNAIRTRDEVSVTFHPSSLLRCDQPQDFPAKLATECGVFEEKRQGSCASAPLSLI
;
A
#
# COMPACT_ATOMS: atom_id res chain seq x y z
N MET A 1 15.53 -12.71 5.24
CA MET A 1 14.99 -11.35 5.00
C MET A 1 14.21 -10.90 6.22
N PRO A 2 14.41 -9.67 6.73
CA PRO A 2 13.79 -9.18 7.97
C PRO A 2 12.36 -8.65 7.74
N ILE A 3 11.52 -9.42 7.04
CA ILE A 3 10.13 -9.06 6.71
C ILE A 3 9.22 -10.27 6.89
N ALA A 4 7.92 -10.02 7.00
CA ALA A 4 6.95 -11.09 7.06
C ALA A 4 6.99 -11.98 5.80
N PRO A 5 6.75 -13.30 5.91
CA PRO A 5 6.84 -14.22 4.76
C PRO A 5 5.96 -13.85 3.57
N HIS A 6 4.75 -13.31 3.81
CA HIS A 6 3.83 -12.89 2.74
C HIS A 6 4.37 -11.70 1.94
N LEU A 7 5.09 -10.76 2.58
CA LEU A 7 5.78 -9.67 1.90
C LEU A 7 6.99 -10.16 1.10
N GLY A 8 7.72 -11.15 1.64
CA GLY A 8 8.79 -11.84 0.90
C GLY A 8 8.27 -12.52 -0.36
N LYS A 9 7.11 -13.19 -0.26
CA LYS A 9 6.41 -13.77 -1.40
C LYS A 9 6.05 -12.71 -2.44
N ALA A 10 5.51 -11.55 -2.03
CA ALA A 10 5.22 -10.44 -2.95
C ALA A 10 6.46 -9.98 -3.73
N LEU A 11 7.63 -9.87 -3.07
CA LEU A 11 8.89 -9.50 -3.72
C LEU A 11 9.32 -10.52 -4.78
N ILE A 12 9.15 -11.83 -4.50
CA ILE A 12 9.47 -12.89 -5.48
C ILE A 12 8.58 -12.75 -6.72
N TYR A 13 7.26 -12.54 -6.54
CA TYR A 13 6.37 -12.29 -7.67
C TYR A 13 6.72 -11.00 -8.42
N ALA A 14 7.19 -9.96 -7.72
CA ALA A 14 7.60 -8.72 -8.37
C ALA A 14 8.82 -8.90 -9.29
N VAL A 15 9.77 -9.75 -8.90
CA VAL A 15 10.90 -10.16 -9.75
C VAL A 15 10.39 -10.92 -10.97
N LEU A 16 9.48 -11.88 -10.80
CA LEU A 16 8.91 -12.67 -11.90
C LEU A 16 8.10 -11.82 -12.89
N LEU A 17 7.43 -10.79 -12.39
CA LEU A 17 6.57 -9.90 -13.17
C LEU A 17 7.29 -8.64 -13.67
N ASN A 18 8.58 -8.49 -13.39
CA ASN A 18 9.40 -7.32 -13.75
C ASN A 18 8.81 -5.98 -13.26
N CYS A 19 8.30 -5.95 -12.02
CA CYS A 19 7.76 -4.76 -11.36
C CYS A 19 8.39 -4.54 -9.97
N LEU A 20 9.69 -4.83 -9.84
CA LEU A 20 10.36 -4.92 -8.55
C LEU A 20 10.36 -3.60 -7.76
N ASP A 21 10.65 -2.48 -8.41
CA ASP A 21 10.82 -1.16 -7.79
C ASP A 21 9.60 -0.68 -7.00
N PRO A 22 8.39 -0.62 -7.59
CA PRO A 22 7.19 -0.20 -6.86
C PRO A 22 6.82 -1.18 -5.75
N VAL A 23 6.92 -2.50 -5.99
CA VAL A 23 6.58 -3.51 -4.98
C VAL A 23 7.57 -3.47 -3.81
N LEU A 24 8.86 -3.26 -4.08
CA LEU A 24 9.88 -3.12 -3.05
C LEU A 24 9.62 -1.92 -2.16
N THR A 25 9.16 -0.80 -2.73
CA THR A 25 8.74 0.38 -1.96
C THR A 25 7.52 0.07 -1.10
N VAL A 26 6.48 -0.54 -1.68
CA VAL A 26 5.26 -0.90 -0.92
C VAL A 26 5.63 -1.84 0.22
N VAL A 27 6.35 -2.92 -0.03
CA VAL A 27 6.80 -3.88 1.00
C VAL A 27 7.58 -3.18 2.12
N ALA A 28 8.47 -2.24 1.77
CA ALA A 28 9.21 -1.48 2.78
C ALA A 28 8.31 -0.55 3.60
N MET A 29 7.28 0.05 2.99
CA MET A 29 6.28 0.86 3.70
C MET A 29 5.43 0.01 4.65
N LEU A 30 5.06 -1.20 4.23
CA LEU A 30 4.25 -2.14 5.02
C LEU A 30 5.00 -2.83 6.15
N SER A 31 6.33 -2.89 6.04
CA SER A 31 7.17 -3.47 7.09
C SER A 31 7.34 -2.54 8.30
N TYR A 32 6.89 -1.29 8.20
CA TYR A 32 6.89 -0.30 9.27
C TYR A 32 5.49 0.24 9.52
N ASP A 33 5.34 1.00 10.59
CA ASP A 33 4.10 1.72 10.86
C ASP A 33 3.76 2.73 9.75
N ASP A 34 2.47 3.00 9.62
CA ASP A 34 1.91 3.98 8.70
C ASP A 34 2.67 5.33 8.77
N PRO A 35 3.12 5.90 7.63
CA PRO A 35 3.90 7.14 7.59
C PRO A 35 3.10 8.35 8.08
N PHE A 36 1.77 8.30 8.09
CA PHE A 36 0.92 9.39 8.57
C PHE A 36 0.99 9.51 10.08
N VAL A 37 1.09 10.75 10.56
CA VAL A 37 1.09 11.06 12.00
C VAL A 37 -0.34 10.96 12.52
N ALA A 38 -0.54 10.19 13.58
CA ALA A 38 -1.85 9.98 14.18
C ALA A 38 -2.59 11.31 14.41
N ALA A 39 -3.78 11.43 13.85
CA ALA A 39 -4.62 12.60 14.00
C ALA A 39 -5.14 12.73 15.44
N SER A 40 -4.82 13.84 16.11
CA SER A 40 -5.31 14.18 17.45
C SER A 40 -6.66 14.91 17.45
N SER A 41 -7.11 15.41 16.29
CA SER A 41 -8.37 16.13 16.12
C SER A 41 -9.15 15.65 14.89
N ASP A 42 -10.45 15.92 14.85
CA ASP A 42 -11.28 15.58 13.69
C ASP A 42 -10.84 16.34 12.42
N SER A 43 -10.42 17.60 12.56
CA SER A 43 -9.85 18.39 11.45
C SER A 43 -8.58 17.76 10.88
N ALA A 44 -7.70 17.24 11.75
CA ALA A 44 -6.50 16.54 11.35
C ALA A 44 -6.81 15.25 10.59
N ARG A 45 -7.83 14.51 11.04
CA ARG A 45 -8.28 13.27 10.40
C ARG A 45 -8.86 13.53 9.01
N SER A 46 -9.68 14.56 8.86
CA SER A 46 -10.22 14.96 7.56
C SER A 46 -9.12 15.38 6.58
N HIS A 47 -8.12 16.12 7.05
CA HIS A 47 -6.95 16.48 6.23
C HIS A 47 -6.15 15.24 5.79
N GLU A 48 -5.88 14.32 6.72
CA GLU A 48 -5.21 13.05 6.42
C GLU A 48 -5.94 12.25 5.32
N LEU A 49 -7.27 12.11 5.45
CA LEU A 49 -8.10 11.42 4.46
C LEU A 49 -8.05 12.11 3.09
N LEU A 50 -8.07 13.45 3.05
CA LEU A 50 -7.92 14.20 1.80
C LEU A 50 -6.56 13.94 1.14
N VAL A 51 -5.47 13.96 1.93
CA VAL A 51 -4.13 13.64 1.43
C VAL A 51 -4.08 12.20 0.92
N ARG A 52 -4.59 11.22 1.67
CA ARG A 52 -4.63 9.81 1.23
C ARG A 52 -5.43 9.63 -0.06
N ARG A 53 -6.59 10.27 -0.20
CA ARG A 53 -7.40 10.23 -1.43
C ARG A 53 -6.67 10.88 -2.61
N PHE A 54 -6.06 12.04 -2.39
CA PHE A 54 -5.25 12.72 -3.41
C PHE A 54 -4.07 11.87 -3.87
N MET A 55 -3.38 11.21 -2.92
CA MET A 55 -2.28 10.30 -3.21
C MET A 55 -2.75 9.01 -3.89
N GLY A 56 -3.91 8.46 -3.51
CA GLY A 56 -4.52 7.30 -4.17
C GLY A 56 -5.00 7.59 -5.59
N GLY A 57 -5.44 8.82 -5.87
CA GLY A 57 -5.99 9.23 -7.17
C GLY A 57 -7.02 8.22 -7.70
N LEU A 58 -6.95 7.88 -8.98
CA LEU A 58 -7.86 6.92 -9.61
C LEU A 58 -7.56 5.43 -9.29
N SER A 59 -6.47 5.14 -8.57
CA SER A 59 -6.05 3.75 -8.34
C SER A 59 -6.88 3.01 -7.30
N GLN A 60 -7.65 3.73 -6.47
CA GLN A 60 -8.50 3.16 -5.41
C GLN A 60 -7.77 2.11 -4.55
N SER A 61 -6.49 2.34 -4.23
CA SER A 61 -5.61 1.38 -3.56
C SER A 61 -4.76 2.09 -2.50
N ASP A 62 -4.85 1.63 -1.24
CA ASP A 62 -4.10 2.22 -0.12
C ASP A 62 -2.59 2.11 -0.36
N HIS A 63 -2.14 0.95 -0.84
CA HIS A 63 -0.74 0.70 -1.15
C HIS A 63 -0.21 1.56 -2.31
N CYS A 64 -1.02 1.78 -3.35
CA CYS A 64 -0.66 2.71 -4.42
C CYS A 64 -0.58 4.15 -3.91
N GLY A 65 -1.44 4.53 -2.96
CA GLY A 65 -1.34 5.81 -2.26
C GLY A 65 -0.02 5.98 -1.52
N LEU A 66 0.39 4.97 -0.74
CA LEU A 66 1.68 4.96 -0.03
C LEU A 66 2.88 5.02 -0.99
N LEU A 67 2.82 4.29 -2.12
CA LEU A 67 3.83 4.39 -3.16
C LEU A 67 3.98 5.83 -3.68
N ARG A 68 2.87 6.52 -3.98
CA ARG A 68 2.93 7.91 -4.43
C ARG A 68 3.41 8.88 -3.37
N VAL A 69 3.07 8.66 -2.09
CA VAL A 69 3.62 9.43 -0.97
C VAL A 69 5.14 9.34 -0.96
N TYR A 70 5.69 8.12 -1.08
CA TYR A 70 7.13 7.90 -1.09
C TYR A 70 7.80 8.55 -2.31
N MET A 71 7.23 8.39 -3.52
CA MET A 71 7.79 9.00 -4.74
C MET A 71 7.82 10.53 -4.65
N ARG A 72 6.73 11.16 -4.18
CA ARG A 72 6.68 12.62 -4.01
C ARG A 72 7.62 13.12 -2.93
N TRP A 73 7.78 12.34 -1.85
CA TRP A 73 8.76 12.67 -0.82
C TRP A 73 10.20 12.62 -1.35
N LEU A 74 10.55 11.60 -2.15
CA LEU A 74 11.87 11.52 -2.80
C LEU A 74 12.12 12.72 -3.73
N GLU A 75 11.11 13.12 -4.51
CA GLU A 75 11.19 14.32 -5.35
C GLU A 75 11.35 15.60 -4.54
N ALA A 76 10.64 15.73 -3.41
CA ALA A 76 10.82 16.86 -2.51
C ALA A 76 12.22 16.87 -1.89
N CYS A 77 12.76 15.70 -1.53
CA CYS A 77 14.13 15.56 -1.01
C CYS A 77 15.19 16.01 -2.03
N SER A 78 15.03 15.70 -3.32
CA SER A 78 15.99 16.14 -4.35
C SER A 78 16.03 17.66 -4.52
N ARG A 79 14.96 18.35 -4.10
CA ARG A 79 14.83 19.82 -4.07
C ARG A 79 15.17 20.43 -2.71
N GLY A 80 15.60 19.63 -1.73
CA GLY A 80 15.84 20.09 -0.35
C GLY A 80 14.56 20.41 0.46
N GLN A 81 13.39 20.03 -0.05
CA GLN A 81 12.07 20.35 0.51
C GLN A 81 11.42 19.15 1.23
N GLY A 82 12.15 18.07 1.48
CA GLY A 82 11.61 16.82 2.04
C GLY A 82 10.90 17.01 3.39
N ARG A 83 11.43 17.87 4.27
CA ARG A 83 10.80 18.21 5.56
C ARG A 83 9.51 19.00 5.37
N ALA A 84 9.55 20.06 4.56
CA ALA A 84 8.37 20.87 4.26
C ALA A 84 7.23 20.05 3.64
N PHE A 85 7.56 19.07 2.79
CA PHE A 85 6.60 18.10 2.25
C PHE A 85 5.96 17.25 3.36
N CYS A 86 6.75 16.78 4.33
CA CYS A 86 6.23 15.99 5.45
C CYS A 86 5.30 16.83 6.33
N ASP A 87 5.70 18.07 6.63
CA ASP A 87 4.94 18.97 7.50
C ASP A 87 3.57 19.33 6.87
N GLY A 88 3.53 19.65 5.58
CA GLY A 88 2.28 19.98 4.88
C GLY A 88 1.31 18.81 4.71
N ASN A 89 1.83 17.58 4.67
CA ASN A 89 1.03 16.36 4.47
C ASN A 89 0.83 15.55 5.76
N ARG A 90 1.30 16.04 6.92
CA ARG A 90 1.28 15.34 8.23
C ARG A 90 1.93 13.96 8.19
N LEU A 91 3.11 13.87 7.59
CA LEU A 91 3.90 12.64 7.49
C LEU A 91 5.08 12.67 8.46
N SER A 92 5.51 11.49 8.90
CA SER A 92 6.73 11.35 9.70
C SER A 92 7.95 11.18 8.79
N GLU A 93 8.80 12.21 8.73
CA GLU A 93 10.06 12.16 7.98
C GLU A 93 10.98 11.03 8.49
N ALA A 94 10.95 10.76 9.80
CA ALA A 94 11.71 9.67 10.42
C ALA A 94 11.28 8.30 9.87
N ARG A 95 9.96 8.05 9.75
CA ARG A 95 9.43 6.80 9.18
C ARG A 95 9.83 6.65 7.71
N LEU A 96 9.70 7.71 6.90
CA LEU A 96 10.09 7.65 5.48
C LEU A 96 11.60 7.38 5.28
N LYS A 97 12.45 7.93 6.16
CA LYS A 97 13.89 7.60 6.18
C LYS A 97 14.15 6.14 6.56
N LEU A 98 13.39 5.56 7.49
CA LEU A 98 13.48 4.13 7.82
C LEU A 98 13.09 3.27 6.62
N VAL A 99 11.99 3.59 5.94
CA VAL A 99 11.56 2.92 4.70
C VAL A 99 12.65 2.99 3.64
N TYR A 100 13.27 4.16 3.44
CA TYR A 100 14.38 4.31 2.50
C TYR A 100 15.53 3.35 2.83
N ARG A 101 15.93 3.23 4.10
CA ARG A 101 17.00 2.31 4.53
C ARG A 101 16.61 0.85 4.33
N LEU A 102 15.39 0.46 4.71
CA LEU A 102 14.92 -0.91 4.57
C LEU A 102 14.84 -1.33 3.10
N ARG A 103 14.40 -0.44 2.22
CA ARG A 103 14.39 -0.68 0.77
C ARG A 103 15.79 -1.06 0.24
N GLN A 104 16.84 -0.35 0.68
CA GLN A 104 18.23 -0.68 0.31
C GLN A 104 18.69 -2.02 0.88
N GLN A 105 18.32 -2.31 2.14
CA GLN A 105 18.63 -3.59 2.77
C GLN A 105 17.94 -4.76 2.05
N LEU A 106 16.66 -4.62 1.71
CA LEU A 106 15.90 -5.64 0.98
C LEU A 106 16.49 -5.88 -0.40
N LEU A 107 16.84 -4.82 -1.14
CA LEU A 107 17.50 -4.95 -2.44
C LEU A 107 18.84 -5.71 -2.32
N THR A 108 19.62 -5.40 -1.28
CA THR A 108 20.89 -6.09 -1.01
C THR A 108 20.66 -7.58 -0.72
N GLN A 109 19.62 -7.91 0.05
CA GLN A 109 19.24 -9.29 0.35
C GLN A 109 18.75 -10.04 -0.90
N LEU A 110 17.99 -9.39 -1.78
CA LEU A 110 17.55 -9.98 -3.05
C LEU A 110 18.75 -10.29 -3.96
N ARG A 111 19.76 -9.43 -3.96
CA ARG A 111 21.03 -9.67 -4.67
C ARG A 111 21.81 -10.84 -4.07
N SER A 112 21.95 -10.90 -2.74
CA SER A 112 22.64 -12.02 -2.09
C SER A 112 21.93 -13.36 -2.29
N ALA A 113 20.59 -13.34 -2.44
CA ALA A 113 19.79 -14.53 -2.75
C ALA A 113 19.83 -14.93 -4.24
N GLY A 114 20.50 -14.16 -5.10
CA GLY A 114 20.55 -14.42 -6.54
C GLY A 114 19.26 -14.09 -7.31
N LEU A 115 18.27 -13.46 -6.65
CA LEU A 115 17.01 -13.04 -7.28
C LEU A 115 17.20 -11.78 -8.13
N VAL A 116 18.14 -10.91 -7.76
CA VAL A 116 18.55 -9.74 -8.53
C VAL A 116 20.00 -9.95 -8.97
N ARG A 117 20.22 -9.99 -10.28
CA ARG A 117 21.57 -10.18 -10.84
C ARG A 117 22.41 -8.91 -10.67
N ASN A 118 23.73 -9.07 -10.52
CA ASN A 118 24.69 -7.98 -10.30
C ASN A 118 25.37 -7.52 -11.60
N TYR A 119 24.60 -7.15 -12.63
CA TYR A 119 25.14 -6.55 -13.85
C TYR A 119 24.49 -5.19 -14.15
N ALA A 120 25.18 -4.38 -14.97
CA ALA A 120 24.69 -3.09 -15.43
C ALA A 120 23.40 -3.28 -16.24
N GLY A 121 22.26 -2.87 -15.69
CA GLY A 121 20.95 -2.99 -16.34
C GLY A 121 20.00 -4.02 -15.70
N ALA A 122 20.44 -4.86 -14.76
CA ALA A 122 19.57 -5.82 -14.09
C ALA A 122 18.33 -5.17 -13.45
N MET A 123 18.51 -3.99 -12.84
CA MET A 123 17.39 -3.22 -12.30
C MET A 123 16.48 -2.67 -13.40
N ARG A 124 16.97 -2.34 -14.60
CA ARG A 124 16.12 -1.88 -15.70
C ARG A 124 15.23 -3.02 -16.19
N ASP A 125 15.81 -4.20 -16.36
CA ASP A 125 15.10 -5.38 -16.88
C ASP A 125 14.02 -5.85 -15.90
N LEU A 126 14.32 -5.84 -14.59
CA LEU A 126 13.37 -6.17 -13.51
C LEU A 126 12.29 -5.10 -13.24
N ASN A 127 12.27 -4.03 -14.04
CA ASN A 127 11.33 -2.92 -13.89
C ASN A 127 10.60 -2.56 -15.18
N ALA A 128 10.62 -3.44 -16.19
CA ALA A 128 9.93 -3.24 -17.46
C ALA A 128 8.41 -2.97 -17.29
N ASN A 129 7.78 -3.51 -16.25
CA ASN A 129 6.34 -3.38 -15.99
C ASN A 129 6.02 -2.48 -14.77
N SER A 130 7.01 -1.73 -14.26
CA SER A 130 6.85 -0.97 -13.01
C SER A 130 5.85 0.19 -13.09
N GLU A 131 5.54 0.68 -14.30
CA GLU A 131 4.51 1.71 -14.51
C GLU A 131 3.08 1.12 -14.52
N SER A 132 2.94 -0.20 -14.72
CA SER A 132 1.64 -0.85 -14.77
C SER A 132 1.15 -1.20 -13.37
N LEU A 133 0.27 -0.35 -12.82
CA LEU A 133 -0.34 -0.59 -11.51
C LEU A 133 -1.08 -1.93 -11.45
N THR A 134 -1.61 -2.43 -12.55
CA THR A 134 -2.27 -3.75 -12.62
C THR A 134 -1.28 -4.87 -12.28
N VAL A 135 -0.06 -4.81 -12.82
CA VAL A 135 0.99 -5.81 -12.56
C VAL A 135 1.50 -5.70 -11.12
N VAL A 136 1.65 -4.47 -10.62
CA VAL A 136 2.02 -4.21 -9.22
C VAL A 136 0.97 -4.79 -8.26
N LYS A 137 -0.32 -4.51 -8.52
CA LYS A 137 -1.43 -5.06 -7.74
C LYS A 137 -1.47 -6.59 -7.81
N ALA A 138 -1.19 -7.18 -8.96
CA ALA A 138 -1.12 -8.64 -9.11
C ALA A 138 0.00 -9.26 -8.24
N ALA A 139 1.19 -8.65 -8.24
CA ALA A 139 2.30 -9.11 -7.38
C ALA A 139 1.95 -9.02 -5.89
N LEU A 140 1.35 -7.90 -5.46
CA LEU A 140 0.91 -7.70 -4.08
C LEU A 140 -0.21 -8.69 -3.70
N THR A 141 -1.16 -8.92 -4.60
CA THR A 141 -2.24 -9.90 -4.43
C THR A 141 -1.70 -11.31 -4.22
N ALA A 142 -0.69 -11.72 -5.01
CA ALA A 142 -0.06 -13.02 -4.87
C ALA A 142 0.65 -13.20 -3.52
N GLY A 143 1.24 -12.12 -2.99
CA GLY A 143 1.84 -12.10 -1.66
C GLY A 143 0.83 -12.27 -0.53
N HIS A 144 -0.28 -11.54 -0.60
CA HIS A 144 -1.29 -11.47 0.46
C HIS A 144 -2.39 -12.54 0.36
N TYR A 145 -2.46 -13.31 -0.73
CA TYR A 145 -3.34 -14.47 -0.81
C TYR A 145 -3.07 -15.42 0.39
N PRO A 146 -4.10 -15.81 1.16
CA PRO A 146 -5.54 -15.86 0.80
C PRO A 146 -6.42 -14.70 1.31
N ASN A 147 -5.85 -13.56 1.74
CA ASN A 147 -6.58 -12.44 2.34
C ASN A 147 -7.38 -11.64 1.29
N LEU A 148 -8.49 -12.23 0.82
CA LEU A 148 -9.34 -11.65 -0.21
C LEU A 148 -10.65 -11.13 0.39
N ALA A 149 -11.08 -9.98 -0.12
CA ALA A 149 -12.39 -9.40 0.13
C ALA A 149 -13.16 -9.32 -1.20
N ARG A 150 -14.44 -9.69 -1.18
CA ARG A 150 -15.35 -9.60 -2.32
C ARG A 150 -16.46 -8.61 -2.00
N VAL A 151 -16.75 -7.75 -2.97
CA VAL A 151 -17.89 -6.83 -2.90
C VAL A 151 -19.13 -7.58 -3.34
N ASP A 152 -20.11 -7.67 -2.44
CA ASP A 152 -21.42 -8.21 -2.74
C ASP A 152 -22.39 -7.07 -3.01
N ARG A 153 -22.64 -6.79 -4.29
CA ARG A 153 -23.54 -5.71 -4.72
C ARG A 153 -25.00 -5.96 -4.34
N GLN A 154 -25.43 -7.22 -4.22
CA GLN A 154 -26.84 -7.54 -3.95
C GLN A 154 -27.23 -7.18 -2.52
N MET A 155 -26.35 -7.43 -1.55
CA MET A 155 -26.58 -7.03 -0.16
C MET A 155 -25.74 -5.86 0.32
N ASN A 156 -25.15 -5.11 -0.63
CA ASN A 156 -24.42 -3.87 -0.36
C ASN A 156 -23.36 -4.03 0.76
N ALA A 157 -22.62 -5.14 0.72
CA ALA A 157 -21.69 -5.52 1.77
C ALA A 157 -20.37 -6.01 1.19
N ILE A 158 -19.30 -5.95 1.99
CA ILE A 158 -18.02 -6.56 1.65
C ILE A 158 -17.91 -7.84 2.47
N ARG A 159 -17.51 -8.92 1.82
CA ARG A 159 -17.38 -10.26 2.38
C ARG A 159 -15.93 -10.70 2.33
N THR A 160 -15.47 -11.37 3.37
CA THR A 160 -14.21 -12.12 3.31
C THR A 160 -14.53 -13.61 3.29
N ARG A 161 -13.50 -14.47 3.28
CA ARG A 161 -13.70 -15.92 3.38
C ARG A 161 -14.46 -16.32 4.65
N ASP A 162 -14.19 -15.64 5.76
CA ASP A 162 -14.65 -16.02 7.08
C ASP A 162 -15.82 -15.16 7.58
N GLU A 163 -15.98 -13.93 7.06
CA GLU A 163 -16.97 -12.96 7.54
C GLU A 163 -17.91 -12.48 6.45
N VAL A 164 -19.19 -12.37 6.81
CA VAL A 164 -20.29 -12.01 5.90
C VAL A 164 -20.40 -10.48 5.68
N SER A 165 -19.84 -9.67 6.59
CA SER A 165 -19.83 -8.21 6.49
C SER A 165 -18.59 -7.61 7.14
N VAL A 166 -17.80 -6.89 6.36
CA VAL A 166 -16.63 -6.13 6.80
C VAL A 166 -16.73 -4.67 6.33
N THR A 167 -16.08 -3.77 7.06
CA THR A 167 -16.03 -2.35 6.73
C THR A 167 -14.57 -1.92 6.51
N PHE A 168 -14.34 -0.74 5.95
CA PHE A 168 -12.97 -0.21 5.85
C PHE A 168 -12.50 0.41 7.14
N HIS A 169 -11.20 0.32 7.38
CA HIS A 169 -10.61 1.06 8.48
C HIS A 169 -10.82 2.58 8.30
N PRO A 170 -11.05 3.34 9.39
CA PRO A 170 -11.19 4.79 9.34
C PRO A 170 -10.04 5.55 8.66
N SER A 171 -8.86 4.94 8.53
CA SER A 171 -7.68 5.51 7.86
C SER A 171 -7.50 5.03 6.41
N SER A 172 -8.30 4.07 5.93
CA SER A 172 -8.26 3.67 4.52
C SER A 172 -8.83 4.79 3.65
N LEU A 173 -8.22 5.04 2.49
CA LEU A 173 -8.72 6.03 1.53
C LEU A 173 -10.07 5.65 0.94
N LEU A 174 -10.42 4.37 1.02
CA LEU A 174 -11.70 3.82 0.57
C LEU A 174 -12.81 3.97 1.61
N ARG A 175 -12.50 4.53 2.79
CA ARG A 175 -13.51 4.91 3.76
C ARG A 175 -14.53 5.85 3.09
N CYS A 176 -15.79 5.43 3.12
CA CYS A 176 -16.93 6.23 2.71
C CYS A 176 -17.81 6.49 3.93
N ASP A 177 -18.17 7.74 4.19
CA ASP A 177 -19.07 8.09 5.30
C ASP A 177 -20.55 7.77 4.97
N GLN A 178 -20.86 7.44 3.69
CA GLN A 178 -22.16 6.93 3.27
C GLN A 178 -22.04 5.51 2.71
N PRO A 179 -22.53 4.47 3.41
CA PRO A 179 -22.36 3.07 3.02
C PRO A 179 -23.19 2.67 1.79
N GLN A 180 -24.23 3.44 1.44
CA GLN A 180 -25.21 3.04 0.41
C GLN A 180 -24.70 3.15 -1.04
N ASP A 181 -23.72 4.02 -1.31
CA ASP A 181 -23.22 4.31 -2.67
C ASP A 181 -21.99 3.50 -3.08
N PHE A 182 -21.44 2.70 -2.17
CA PHE A 182 -20.05 2.26 -2.28
C PHE A 182 -19.79 1.09 -3.25
N PRO A 183 -20.62 0.03 -3.35
CA PRO A 183 -20.39 -1.07 -4.29
C PRO A 183 -20.44 -0.65 -5.77
N ALA A 184 -21.05 0.51 -6.04
CA ALA A 184 -21.14 1.11 -7.36
C ALA A 184 -19.90 1.96 -7.71
N LYS A 185 -19.15 2.44 -6.72
CA LYS A 185 -17.96 3.30 -6.90
C LYS A 185 -16.66 2.52 -7.05
N LEU A 186 -16.61 1.26 -6.62
CA LEU A 186 -15.45 0.41 -6.82
C LEU A 186 -15.40 -0.11 -8.25
N ALA A 187 -14.25 0.10 -8.90
CA ALA A 187 -14.00 -0.37 -10.26
C ALA A 187 -13.90 -1.91 -10.36
N THR A 188 -13.71 -2.60 -9.24
CA THR A 188 -13.46 -4.06 -9.18
C THR A 188 -14.32 -4.72 -8.11
N GLU A 189 -14.75 -5.96 -8.38
CA GLU A 189 -15.65 -6.74 -7.51
C GLU A 189 -14.91 -7.47 -6.38
N CYS A 190 -13.58 -7.46 -6.39
CA CYS A 190 -12.74 -8.04 -5.36
C CYS A 190 -11.53 -7.16 -5.08
N GLY A 191 -11.05 -7.21 -3.84
CA GLY A 191 -9.83 -6.57 -3.39
C GLY A 191 -9.08 -7.47 -2.42
N VAL A 192 -7.84 -7.12 -2.11
CA VAL A 192 -6.99 -7.86 -1.18
C VAL A 192 -6.74 -6.99 0.02
N PHE A 193 -6.59 -7.57 1.20
CA PHE A 193 -6.28 -6.79 2.40
C PHE A 193 -5.06 -7.34 3.13
N GLU A 194 -4.36 -6.44 3.80
CA GLU A 194 -3.19 -6.79 4.61
C GLU A 194 -3.59 -7.18 6.04
N GLU A 195 -4.29 -6.27 6.72
CA GLU A 195 -4.69 -6.45 8.12
C GLU A 195 -6.22 -6.41 8.25
N LYS A 196 -6.74 -7.29 9.10
CA LYS A 196 -8.13 -7.30 9.57
C LYS A 196 -8.12 -7.20 11.09
N ARG A 197 -8.67 -6.12 11.66
CA ARG A 197 -8.81 -5.98 13.12
C ARG A 197 -10.25 -6.21 13.55
N GLN A 198 -10.49 -6.96 14.61
CA GLN A 198 -11.85 -7.12 15.14
C GLN A 198 -12.15 -5.93 16.07
N GLY A 199 -13.03 -5.02 15.64
CA GLY A 199 -13.52 -3.92 16.47
C GLY A 199 -14.69 -4.36 17.36
N SER A 200 -15.08 -3.53 18.33
CA SER A 200 -16.28 -3.73 19.17
C SER A 200 -17.61 -3.64 18.40
N CYS A 201 -17.57 -3.19 17.14
CA CYS A 201 -18.68 -3.21 16.21
C CYS A 201 -18.56 -4.44 15.29
N ALA A 202 -19.67 -5.06 14.91
CA ALA A 202 -19.78 -6.37 14.25
C ALA A 202 -19.11 -6.53 12.86
N SER A 203 -18.21 -5.62 12.48
CA SER A 203 -17.47 -5.61 11.21
C SER A 203 -16.00 -5.29 11.46
N ALA A 204 -15.09 -6.11 10.93
CA ALA A 204 -13.65 -5.88 11.05
C ALA A 204 -13.13 -4.89 9.99
N PRO A 205 -12.42 -3.81 10.36
CA PRO A 205 -11.79 -2.90 9.40
C PRO A 205 -10.69 -3.55 8.53
N LEU A 206 -10.72 -3.25 7.23
CA LEU A 206 -9.72 -3.65 6.23
C LEU A 206 -8.97 -2.45 5.62
N SER A 207 -7.71 -2.68 5.22
CA SER A 207 -6.91 -1.82 4.32
C SER A 207 -6.73 -2.55 2.99
N LEU A 208 -7.12 -1.96 1.86
CA LEU A 208 -7.16 -2.65 0.56
C LEU A 208 -5.96 -2.36 -0.35
N ILE A 209 -5.54 -3.39 -1.08
CA ILE A 209 -4.48 -3.41 -2.13
C ILE A 209 -5.00 -2.91 -3.48
#